data_AF-A0A2M7WBL4-F1
#
_entry.id   AF-A0A2M7WBL4-F1
#
_cell.length_a   1.000
_cell.length_b   1.000
_cell.length_c   1.000
_cell.angle_alpha   90.00
_cell.angle_beta   90.00
_cell.angle_gamma   90.00
#
_symmetry.space_group_name_H-M   'P 1'
#
loop_
_entity.id
_entity.type
_entity.pdbx_description
1 polymer ?
#
loop_
_entity_poly.entity_id
_entity_poly.type
_entity_poly.pdbx_seq_one_letter_code
_entity_poly.pdbx_strand_id
1 'polypeptide(L)'
;MTYSSATPVLFDPPFLAEQEPVWRALTALDQMLEGLQGGRSVSLEGVSRLIDRMIDDMEAGGELDCHWQRWLVRFVYGRFQIDGIAPEHLGWLARILHRMVVALKTGAALKLSRTHLHDLGLAALLHDCGAFLLLGQGRVTTAEVHAAIFRGWEWLLPFESERWSGIAMGAMERLDGSGYPEKLKTDAVGLEARIIGLVASFQAVVQPREYRTSLLPGMALDLLLKKERDKFDPKVAKALLDALTPYPPGSLVLVEGVGVGEVLVSRGQTPVRPLVGVVLGTRMKDEGVHPRRIDLRDNAMVFVSRCFSLSALPDEQWSRFDPPLGKAVGAVHIVQTVDETTPDPLEHPFFQLLPEAMRQGLSTQALAPCPMETGQTLMREGEQADFMVLILTGQVAILEPGSADRIIARRGPGSTIGEMGLFEGVRQNSVRVESSGSYVRLPYPEVRALQERLPNLREALEVLHRLHSISAL
;
A
#
# COMPACT_ATOMS: atom_id res chain seq x y z
N MET A 1 -27.46 20.61 -4.98
CA MET A 1 -27.34 19.60 -6.05
C MET A 1 -28.44 18.57 -5.83
N THR A 2 -29.37 18.42 -6.77
CA THR A 2 -30.42 17.39 -6.71
C THR A 2 -29.81 16.04 -7.03
N TYR A 3 -29.58 15.22 -6.00
CA TYR A 3 -29.09 13.85 -6.18
C TYR A 3 -30.21 13.00 -6.81
N SER A 4 -29.93 12.47 -8.00
CA SER A 4 -30.78 11.49 -8.68
C SER A 4 -30.91 10.23 -7.84
N SER A 5 -32.04 9.53 -7.91
CA SER A 5 -32.32 8.25 -7.22
C SER A 5 -31.44 7.06 -7.68
N ALA A 6 -30.30 7.34 -8.30
CA ALA A 6 -29.40 6.41 -8.96
C ALA A 6 -27.99 6.41 -8.35
N THR A 7 -27.75 7.07 -7.21
CA THR A 7 -26.44 7.03 -6.54
C THR A 7 -26.20 5.64 -5.93
N PRO A 8 -25.08 4.96 -6.25
CA PRO A 8 -24.83 3.63 -5.73
C PRO A 8 -24.79 3.60 -4.20
N VAL A 9 -25.29 2.54 -3.57
CA VAL A 9 -25.29 2.38 -2.09
C VAL A 9 -23.87 2.34 -1.50
N LEU A 10 -22.87 2.06 -2.34
CA LEU A 10 -21.45 2.21 -2.02
C LEU A 10 -21.06 3.68 -1.77
N PHE A 11 -21.70 4.60 -2.47
CA PHE A 11 -21.44 6.04 -2.46
C PHE A 11 -22.66 6.78 -1.94
N ASP A 12 -23.13 6.42 -0.75
CA ASP A 12 -24.26 7.12 -0.16
C ASP A 12 -24.02 8.64 -0.04
N PRO A 13 -25.08 9.47 0.00
CA PRO A 13 -24.94 10.91 0.04
C PRO A 13 -24.02 11.44 1.16
N PRO A 14 -24.01 10.86 2.38
CA PRO A 14 -23.05 11.21 3.41
C PRO A 14 -21.59 11.00 3.00
N PHE A 15 -21.24 9.86 2.41
CA PHE A 15 -19.87 9.61 1.93
C PHE A 15 -19.44 10.62 0.85
N LEU A 16 -20.34 10.92 -0.09
CA LEU A 16 -20.06 11.90 -1.16
C LEU A 16 -19.98 13.34 -0.65
N ALA A 17 -20.72 13.69 0.41
CA ALA A 17 -20.65 15.01 1.01
C ALA A 17 -19.29 15.31 1.64
N GLU A 18 -18.52 14.28 2.04
CA GLU A 18 -17.16 14.42 2.57
C GLU A 18 -16.11 14.72 1.50
N GLN A 19 -16.43 14.57 0.22
CA GLN A 19 -15.48 14.84 -0.86
C GLN A 19 -14.90 16.25 -0.75
N GLU A 20 -15.76 17.27 -0.71
CA GLU A 20 -15.34 18.67 -0.71
C GLU A 20 -14.52 19.04 0.56
N PRO A 21 -14.91 18.66 1.78
CA PRO A 21 -14.08 18.80 2.97
C PRO A 21 -12.69 18.16 2.84
N VAL A 22 -12.60 16.95 2.31
CA VAL A 22 -11.33 16.22 2.16
C VAL A 22 -10.43 16.91 1.13
N TRP A 23 -11.01 17.37 0.01
CA TRP A 23 -10.29 18.15 -1.00
C TRP A 23 -9.71 19.43 -0.39
N ARG A 24 -10.54 20.22 0.31
CA ARG A 24 -10.07 21.45 0.97
C ARG A 24 -8.97 21.19 1.98
N ALA A 25 -9.06 20.10 2.73
CA ALA A 25 -8.05 19.69 3.69
C ALA A 25 -6.71 19.39 3.01
N LEU A 26 -6.73 18.63 1.91
CA LEU A 26 -5.54 18.32 1.11
C LEU A 26 -4.94 19.58 0.47
N THR A 27 -5.78 20.44 -0.12
CA THR A 27 -5.32 21.72 -0.70
C THR A 27 -4.72 22.65 0.35
N ALA A 28 -5.34 22.77 1.52
CA ALA A 28 -4.80 23.59 2.61
C ALA A 28 -3.46 23.05 3.12
N LEU A 29 -3.32 21.72 3.20
CA LEU A 29 -2.09 21.06 3.61
C LEU A 29 -0.95 21.27 2.59
N ASP A 30 -1.25 21.13 1.30
CA ASP A 30 -0.32 21.39 0.20
C ASP A 30 0.18 22.85 0.22
N GLN A 31 -0.75 23.81 0.26
CA GLN A 31 -0.43 25.24 0.32
C GLN A 31 0.37 25.62 1.57
N MET A 32 0.06 24.98 2.71
CA MET A 32 0.82 25.18 3.94
C MET A 32 2.27 24.71 3.77
N LEU A 33 2.49 23.54 3.17
CA LEU A 33 3.84 23.01 2.95
C LEU A 33 4.64 23.81 1.93
N GLU A 34 4.03 24.21 0.82
CA GLU A 34 4.63 25.16 -0.12
C GLU A 34 4.95 26.50 0.56
N GLY A 35 4.06 26.95 1.47
CA GLY A 35 4.26 28.12 2.29
C GLY A 35 5.47 28.02 3.19
N LEU A 36 5.58 26.92 3.94
CA LEU A 36 6.70 26.61 4.81
C LEU A 36 8.02 26.53 4.02
N GLN A 37 8.02 25.78 2.91
CA GLN A 37 9.18 25.66 2.03
C GLN A 37 9.62 27.02 1.46
N GLY A 38 8.67 27.87 1.10
CA GLY A 38 8.93 29.22 0.58
C GLY A 38 9.29 30.25 1.65
N GLY A 39 9.36 29.87 2.93
CA GLY A 39 9.64 30.79 4.03
C GLY A 39 8.53 31.81 4.29
N ARG A 40 7.30 31.53 3.82
CA ARG A 40 6.12 32.39 4.04
C ARG A 40 5.54 32.11 5.43
N SER A 41 4.92 33.13 6.02
CA SER A 41 4.08 32.91 7.21
C SER A 41 2.86 32.07 6.81
N VAL A 42 2.61 30.98 7.54
CA VAL A 42 1.51 30.06 7.26
C VAL A 42 0.56 29.99 8.46
N SER A 43 -0.74 29.88 8.18
CA SER A 43 -1.75 29.59 9.19
C SER A 43 -1.97 28.09 9.31
N LEU A 44 -2.00 27.58 10.54
CA LEU A 44 -2.31 26.18 10.84
C LEU A 44 -3.81 25.95 11.11
N GLU A 45 -4.65 26.97 11.04
CA GLU A 45 -6.07 26.90 11.43
C GLU A 45 -6.87 25.88 10.59
N GLY A 46 -6.59 25.79 9.29
CA GLY A 46 -7.24 24.81 8.41
C GLY A 46 -6.92 23.38 8.80
N VAL A 47 -5.65 23.10 9.09
CA VAL A 47 -5.15 21.78 9.50
C VAL A 47 -5.61 21.44 10.93
N SER A 48 -5.60 22.43 11.82
CA SER A 48 -6.11 22.29 13.20
C SER A 48 -7.59 21.86 13.21
N ARG A 49 -8.45 22.55 12.43
CA ARG A 49 -9.87 22.18 12.31
C ARG A 49 -10.09 20.79 11.72
N LEU A 50 -9.21 20.34 10.84
CA LEU A 50 -9.25 18.97 10.31
C LEU A 50 -8.98 17.95 11.41
N ILE A 51 -7.94 18.18 12.22
CA ILE A 51 -7.57 17.31 13.33
C ILE A 51 -8.70 17.26 14.36
N ASP A 52 -9.25 18.41 14.75
CA ASP A 52 -10.37 18.48 15.68
C ASP A 52 -11.58 17.67 15.20
N ARG A 53 -11.91 17.78 13.91
CA ARG A 53 -12.99 17.00 13.31
C ARG A 53 -12.71 15.50 13.37
N MET A 54 -11.50 15.06 13.03
CA MET A 54 -11.15 13.64 13.12
C MET A 54 -11.21 13.13 14.56
N ILE A 55 -10.84 13.95 15.54
CA ILE A 55 -10.99 13.59 16.95
C ILE A 55 -12.47 13.50 17.33
N ASP A 56 -13.31 14.45 16.91
CA ASP A 56 -14.76 14.40 17.13
C ASP A 56 -15.38 13.11 16.56
N ASP A 57 -14.99 12.74 15.34
CA ASP A 57 -15.47 11.54 14.65
C ASP A 57 -15.10 10.26 15.41
N MET A 58 -13.86 10.18 15.89
CA MET A 58 -13.37 9.08 16.71
C MET A 58 -14.12 9.00 18.06
N GLU A 59 -14.33 10.14 18.72
CA GLU A 59 -15.03 10.22 20.03
C GLU A 59 -16.53 9.87 19.90
N ALA A 60 -17.15 10.20 18.77
CA ALA A 60 -18.55 9.87 18.49
C ALA A 60 -18.80 8.37 18.22
N GLY A 61 -17.75 7.54 18.19
CA GLY A 61 -17.84 6.12 17.80
C GLY A 61 -18.34 5.94 16.37
N GLY A 62 -18.18 6.98 15.54
CA GLY A 62 -18.88 7.15 14.29
C GLY A 62 -18.35 6.25 13.18
N GLU A 63 -19.25 5.89 12.26
CA GLU A 63 -18.88 5.37 10.95
C GLU A 63 -18.10 6.43 10.12
N LEU A 64 -18.03 7.71 10.53
CA LEU A 64 -17.29 8.76 9.81
C LEU A 64 -15.76 8.52 9.76
N ASP A 65 -15.19 7.83 10.75
CA ASP A 65 -13.84 7.24 10.71
C ASP A 65 -13.60 6.43 9.41
N CYS A 66 -14.66 5.81 8.89
CA CYS A 66 -14.62 5.02 7.68
C CYS A 66 -14.63 5.88 6.41
N HIS A 67 -15.24 7.07 6.41
CA HIS A 67 -15.30 7.93 5.22
C HIS A 67 -13.93 8.52 4.86
N TRP A 68 -13.23 9.08 5.84
CA TRP A 68 -11.87 9.60 5.64
C TRP A 68 -10.93 8.50 5.17
N GLN A 69 -11.00 7.33 5.80
CA GLN A 69 -10.13 6.21 5.45
C GLN A 69 -10.45 5.66 4.05
N ARG A 70 -11.73 5.63 3.65
CA ARG A 70 -12.17 5.27 2.30
C ARG A 70 -11.67 6.24 1.22
N TRP A 71 -11.65 7.54 1.52
CA TRP A 71 -11.07 8.56 0.63
C TRP A 71 -9.53 8.45 0.58
N LEU A 72 -8.86 8.23 1.72
CA LEU A 72 -7.41 8.04 1.76
C LEU A 72 -6.96 6.83 0.94
N VAL A 73 -7.67 5.69 1.04
CA VAL A 73 -7.39 4.51 0.20
C VAL A 73 -7.50 4.85 -1.30
N ARG A 74 -8.46 5.71 -1.67
CA ARG A 74 -8.63 6.20 -3.03
C ARG A 74 -7.52 7.15 -3.48
N PHE A 75 -7.01 8.04 -2.64
CA PHE A 75 -5.87 8.89 -3.03
C PHE A 75 -4.54 8.13 -3.08
N VAL A 76 -4.33 7.16 -2.19
CA VAL A 76 -3.09 6.38 -2.15
C VAL A 76 -3.05 5.34 -3.28
N TYR A 77 -4.18 4.68 -3.58
CA TYR A 77 -4.23 3.54 -4.48
C TYR A 77 -5.15 3.73 -5.69
N GLY A 78 -5.93 4.80 -5.75
CA GLY A 78 -6.83 5.10 -6.87
C GLY A 78 -6.20 6.06 -7.88
N ARG A 79 -6.95 6.35 -8.95
CA ARG A 79 -6.53 7.25 -10.05
C ARG A 79 -7.02 8.69 -9.85
N PHE A 80 -7.14 9.14 -8.60
CA PHE A 80 -7.71 10.44 -8.27
C PHE A 80 -6.70 11.56 -8.46
N GLN A 81 -7.19 12.71 -8.93
CA GLN A 81 -6.45 13.96 -9.01
C GLN A 81 -7.28 15.08 -8.37
N ILE A 82 -6.58 16.05 -7.79
CA ILE A 82 -7.17 17.26 -7.23
C ILE A 82 -6.65 18.44 -8.04
N ASP A 83 -7.56 19.22 -8.60
CA ASP A 83 -7.20 20.43 -9.35
C ASP A 83 -6.31 21.34 -8.49
N GLY A 84 -5.14 21.68 -9.02
CA GLY A 84 -4.17 22.54 -8.35
C GLY A 84 -3.17 21.83 -7.43
N ILE A 85 -3.24 20.50 -7.29
CA ILE A 85 -2.23 19.71 -6.55
C ILE A 85 -1.48 18.82 -7.55
N ALA A 86 -0.16 18.83 -7.50
CA ALA A 86 0.66 17.96 -8.33
C ALA A 86 0.45 16.47 -7.95
N PRO A 87 0.43 15.53 -8.91
CA PRO A 87 0.23 14.09 -8.62
C PRO A 87 1.17 13.52 -7.55
N GLU A 88 2.44 13.89 -7.61
CA GLU A 88 3.48 13.50 -6.65
C GLU A 88 3.24 14.06 -5.25
N HIS A 89 2.65 15.26 -5.13
CA HIS A 89 2.25 15.83 -3.84
C HIS A 89 1.05 15.07 -3.29
N LEU A 90 0.03 14.81 -4.12
CA LEU A 90 -1.22 14.17 -3.68
C LEU A 90 -0.98 12.81 -3.00
N GLY A 91 -0.13 11.97 -3.60
CA GLY A 91 0.23 10.68 -3.01
C GLY A 91 0.95 10.83 -1.66
N TRP A 92 1.85 11.82 -1.55
CA TRP A 92 2.56 12.10 -0.31
C TRP A 92 1.64 12.71 0.77
N LEU A 93 0.72 13.60 0.39
CA LEU A 93 -0.28 14.21 1.29
C LEU A 93 -1.19 13.12 1.87
N ALA A 94 -1.69 12.22 1.02
CA ALA A 94 -2.50 11.10 1.45
C ALA A 94 -1.73 10.16 2.40
N ARG A 95 -0.43 9.95 2.15
CA ARG A 95 0.45 9.19 3.05
C ARG A 95 0.57 9.86 4.42
N ILE A 96 0.84 11.16 4.50
CA ILE A 96 1.01 11.84 5.79
C ILE A 96 -0.31 11.94 6.57
N LEU A 97 -1.45 12.13 5.88
CA LEU A 97 -2.77 12.07 6.49
C LEU A 97 -3.08 10.67 7.02
N HIS A 98 -2.78 9.61 6.27
CA HIS A 98 -2.95 8.24 6.76
C HIS A 98 -2.13 7.97 8.02
N ARG A 99 -0.88 8.47 8.06
CA ARG A 99 -0.03 8.39 9.26
C ARG A 99 -0.62 9.14 10.45
N MET A 100 -1.15 10.34 10.23
CA MET A 100 -1.85 11.10 11.26
C MET A 100 -3.04 10.32 11.81
N VAL A 101 -3.91 9.76 10.96
CA VAL A 101 -5.06 8.95 11.38
C VAL A 101 -4.62 7.76 12.24
N VAL A 102 -3.60 7.02 11.82
CA VAL A 102 -3.09 5.87 12.59
C VAL A 102 -2.47 6.32 13.92
N ALA A 103 -1.77 7.45 13.95
CA ALA A 103 -1.22 8.02 15.17
C ALA A 103 -2.32 8.43 16.15
N LEU A 104 -3.36 9.14 15.69
CA LEU A 104 -4.52 9.53 16.50
C LEU A 104 -5.21 8.31 17.10
N LYS A 105 -5.49 7.28 16.29
CA LYS A 105 -6.09 6.02 16.77
C LYS A 105 -5.22 5.32 17.82
N THR A 106 -3.91 5.30 17.61
CA THR A 106 -2.95 4.74 18.57
C THR A 106 -2.95 5.55 19.88
N GLY A 107 -2.95 6.88 19.80
CA GLY A 107 -3.02 7.78 20.94
C GLY A 107 -4.33 7.65 21.73
N ALA A 108 -5.46 7.49 21.04
CA ALA A 108 -6.77 7.28 21.65
C ALA A 108 -6.83 5.93 22.38
N ALA A 109 -6.27 4.86 21.81
CA ALA A 109 -6.13 3.56 22.48
C ALA A 109 -5.27 3.65 23.75
N LEU A 110 -4.28 4.57 23.77
CA LEU A 110 -3.47 4.90 24.94
C LEU A 110 -4.10 5.93 25.88
N LYS A 111 -5.35 6.36 25.60
CA LYS A 111 -6.14 7.30 26.41
C LYS A 111 -5.50 8.68 26.53
N LEU A 112 -4.82 9.16 25.48
CA LEU A 112 -4.39 10.55 25.40
C LEU A 112 -5.60 11.50 25.49
N SER A 113 -5.41 12.65 26.14
CA SER A 113 -6.43 13.70 26.18
C SER A 113 -6.62 14.32 24.81
N ARG A 114 -7.77 14.96 24.57
CA ARG A 114 -8.04 15.70 23.33
C ARG A 114 -6.92 16.68 22.96
N THR A 115 -6.41 17.42 23.95
CA THR A 115 -5.30 18.37 23.74
C THR A 115 -4.02 17.67 23.30
N HIS A 116 -3.73 16.47 23.82
CA HIS A 116 -2.56 15.69 23.41
C HIS A 116 -2.77 15.03 22.04
N LEU A 117 -4.00 14.59 21.73
CA LEU A 117 -4.35 14.08 20.41
C LEU A 117 -4.21 15.16 19.34
N HIS A 118 -4.63 16.39 19.63
CA HIS A 118 -4.50 17.51 18.71
C HIS A 118 -3.03 17.76 18.33
N ASP A 119 -2.17 17.87 19.34
CA ASP A 119 -0.73 18.03 19.14
C ASP A 119 -0.08 16.84 18.42
N LEU A 120 -0.48 15.61 18.80
CA LEU A 120 -0.04 14.40 18.12
C LEU A 120 -0.40 14.44 16.64
N GLY A 121 -1.58 14.96 16.29
CA GLY A 121 -2.03 15.14 14.91
C GLY A 121 -1.13 16.09 14.12
N LEU A 122 -0.90 17.30 14.66
CA LEU A 122 -0.03 18.30 14.03
C LEU A 122 1.41 17.77 13.88
N ALA A 123 1.96 17.20 14.95
CA ALA A 123 3.31 16.64 14.95
C ALA A 123 3.42 15.45 13.97
N ALA A 124 2.41 14.58 13.86
CA ALA A 124 2.44 13.46 12.91
C ALA A 124 2.48 13.93 11.44
N LEU A 125 1.83 15.05 11.12
CA LEU A 125 1.90 15.65 9.78
C LEU A 125 3.25 16.30 9.50
N LEU A 126 3.85 16.94 10.52
CA LEU A 126 4.97 17.86 10.33
C LEU A 126 6.34 17.31 10.72
N HIS A 127 6.44 16.19 11.46
CA HIS A 127 7.73 15.64 11.94
C HIS A 127 8.75 15.39 10.81
N ASP A 128 8.28 15.00 9.62
CA ASP A 128 9.09 14.76 8.43
C ASP A 128 8.69 15.68 7.26
N CYS A 129 8.17 16.89 7.52
CA CYS A 129 7.70 17.82 6.49
C CYS A 129 8.78 18.16 5.45
N GLY A 130 10.05 18.15 5.84
CA GLY A 130 11.17 18.34 4.94
C GLY A 130 11.30 17.27 3.85
N ALA A 131 10.71 16.09 4.04
CA ALA A 131 10.62 15.06 3.00
C ALA A 131 9.84 15.53 1.76
N PHE A 132 9.07 16.62 1.87
CA PHE A 132 8.45 17.32 0.74
C PHE A 132 9.50 17.76 -0.30
N LEU A 133 10.72 18.12 0.13
CA LEU A 133 11.82 18.50 -0.77
C LEU A 133 12.28 17.35 -1.67
N LEU A 134 12.01 16.09 -1.31
CA LEU A 134 12.51 14.90 -1.99
C LEU A 134 11.55 14.36 -3.04
N LEU A 135 10.36 14.96 -3.18
CA LEU A 135 9.37 14.52 -4.16
C LEU A 135 9.92 14.67 -5.57
N GLY A 136 9.74 13.63 -6.39
CA GLY A 136 10.20 13.59 -7.78
C GLY A 136 11.71 13.38 -7.98
N GLN A 137 12.51 13.21 -6.91
CA GLN A 137 13.97 13.04 -7.03
C GLN A 137 14.43 11.59 -7.29
N GLY A 138 13.50 10.64 -7.38
CA GLY A 138 13.80 9.21 -7.53
C GLY A 138 14.52 8.62 -6.32
N ARG A 139 15.61 7.88 -6.56
CA ARG A 139 16.36 7.19 -5.49
C ARG A 139 17.14 8.18 -4.61
N VAL A 140 16.70 8.35 -3.38
CA VAL A 140 17.36 9.16 -2.35
C VAL A 140 18.16 8.33 -1.34
N THR A 141 19.29 8.87 -0.89
CA THR A 141 20.14 8.30 0.15
C THR A 141 19.65 8.66 1.55
N THR A 142 20.07 7.89 2.57
CA THR A 142 19.76 8.20 3.98
C THR A 142 20.27 9.58 4.40
N ALA A 143 21.43 10.01 3.87
CA ALA A 143 22.00 11.31 4.18
C ALA A 143 21.14 12.46 3.63
N GLU A 144 20.63 12.32 2.40
CA GLU A 144 19.71 13.29 1.79
C GLU A 144 18.38 13.35 2.55
N VAL A 145 17.85 12.18 2.97
CA VAL A 145 16.65 12.13 3.81
C VAL A 145 16.86 12.88 5.13
N HIS A 146 17.97 12.64 5.83
CA HIS A 146 18.28 13.36 7.06
C HIS A 146 18.42 14.86 6.81
N ALA A 147 19.17 15.27 5.79
CA ALA A 147 19.36 16.68 5.44
C ALA A 147 18.02 17.38 5.13
N ALA A 148 17.13 16.70 4.40
CA ALA A 148 15.79 17.20 4.11
C ALA A 148 14.96 17.36 5.38
N ILE A 149 14.96 16.36 6.28
CA ILE A 149 14.25 16.43 7.57
C ILE A 149 14.75 17.61 8.42
N PHE A 150 16.08 17.81 8.52
CA PHE A 150 16.65 18.95 9.25
C PHE A 150 16.20 20.29 8.64
N ARG A 151 16.20 20.43 7.31
CA ARG A 151 15.63 21.62 6.64
C ARG A 151 14.15 21.80 6.92
N GLY A 152 13.39 20.72 6.99
CA GLY A 152 11.98 20.75 7.39
C GLY A 152 11.79 21.33 8.79
N TRP A 153 12.65 20.95 9.74
CA TRP A 153 12.59 21.49 11.10
C TRP A 153 12.97 22.98 11.17
N GLU A 154 13.83 23.48 10.29
CA GLU A 154 14.07 24.92 10.15
C GLU A 154 12.78 25.68 9.80
N TRP A 155 11.88 25.07 9.01
CA TRP A 155 10.57 25.66 8.71
C TRP A 155 9.64 25.72 9.92
N LEU A 156 9.89 24.90 10.95
CA LEU A 156 9.08 24.82 12.16
C LEU A 156 9.57 25.74 13.28
N LEU A 157 10.71 26.43 13.10
CA LEU A 157 11.25 27.40 14.07
C LEU A 157 10.25 28.48 14.50
N PRO A 158 9.41 29.06 13.62
CA PRO A 158 8.38 30.02 14.04
C PRO A 158 7.36 29.46 15.05
N PHE A 159 7.31 28.14 15.22
CA PHE A 159 6.42 27.43 16.13
C PHE A 159 7.17 26.81 17.32
N GLU A 160 8.38 27.26 17.64
CA GLU A 160 9.18 26.68 18.73
C GLU A 160 8.50 26.73 20.11
N SER A 161 7.61 27.70 20.35
CA SER A 161 6.83 27.79 21.58
C SER A 161 5.65 26.82 21.64
N GLU A 162 5.31 26.19 20.52
CA GLU A 162 4.20 25.24 20.43
C GLU A 162 4.64 23.85 20.87
N ARG A 163 3.84 23.20 21.73
CA ARG A 163 4.17 21.87 22.28
C ARG A 163 4.31 20.80 21.19
N TRP A 164 3.46 20.85 20.15
CA TRP A 164 3.54 19.91 19.03
C TRP A 164 4.86 20.01 18.25
N SER A 165 5.52 21.17 18.22
CA SER A 165 6.79 21.35 17.49
C SER A 165 7.91 20.51 18.11
N GLY A 166 8.02 20.53 19.44
CA GLY A 166 8.95 19.65 20.18
C GLY A 166 8.62 18.16 20.02
N ILE A 167 7.34 17.80 19.97
CA ILE A 167 6.90 16.42 19.69
C ILE A 167 7.33 16.00 18.27
N ALA A 168 7.19 16.88 17.28
CA ALA A 168 7.55 16.59 15.89
C ALA A 168 9.06 16.30 15.76
N MET A 169 9.91 17.12 16.39
CA MET A 169 11.36 16.90 16.40
C MET A 169 11.73 15.61 17.15
N GLY A 170 11.10 15.36 18.29
CA GLY A 170 11.34 14.16 19.10
C GLY A 170 10.90 12.85 18.43
N ALA A 171 10.05 12.89 17.40
CA ALA A 171 9.56 11.68 16.71
C ALA A 171 10.66 10.87 16.00
N MET A 172 11.82 11.47 15.76
CA MET A 172 12.99 10.81 15.19
C MET A 172 13.89 10.15 16.26
N GLU A 173 13.58 10.33 17.54
CA GLU A 173 14.26 9.66 18.65
C GLU A 173 13.85 8.18 18.77
N ARG A 174 14.73 7.37 19.34
CA ARG A 174 14.52 5.92 19.56
C ARG A 174 14.88 5.57 20.99
N LEU A 175 14.18 4.61 21.59
CA LEU A 175 14.37 4.32 23.03
C LEU A 175 15.77 3.81 23.38
N ASP A 176 16.50 3.26 22.41
CA ASP A 176 17.90 2.83 22.55
C ASP A 176 18.93 3.98 22.41
N GLY A 177 18.48 5.18 22.04
CA GLY A 177 19.33 6.34 21.77
C GLY A 177 19.97 6.35 20.38
N SER A 178 19.55 5.47 19.47
CA SER A 178 20.02 5.46 18.07
C SER A 178 19.38 6.54 17.19
N GLY A 179 18.32 7.18 17.69
CA GLY A 179 17.61 8.26 17.02
C GLY A 179 18.36 9.59 17.03
N TYR A 180 17.66 10.65 16.63
CA TYR A 180 18.18 12.01 16.54
C TYR A 180 17.03 13.02 16.79
N PRO A 181 17.33 14.29 17.13
CA PRO A 181 18.64 14.94 17.15
C PRO A 181 19.46 14.76 18.44
N GLU A 182 18.81 14.62 19.59
CA GLU A 182 19.41 14.64 20.92
C GLU A 182 19.88 13.26 21.40
N LYS A 183 19.49 12.19 20.71
CA LYS A 183 19.82 10.80 21.04
C LYS A 183 19.27 10.40 22.40
N LEU A 184 18.03 10.81 22.65
CA LEU A 184 17.30 10.55 23.87
C LEU A 184 17.11 9.05 24.09
N LYS A 185 17.03 8.64 25.35
CA LYS A 185 16.84 7.24 25.72
C LYS A 185 15.58 7.06 26.53
N THR A 186 14.93 5.92 26.31
CA THR A 186 13.82 5.40 27.13
C THR A 186 12.80 6.49 27.50
N ASP A 187 12.79 6.91 28.77
CA ASP A 187 11.79 7.80 29.33
C ASP A 187 11.94 9.27 28.92
N ALA A 188 13.09 9.65 28.37
CA ALA A 188 13.30 10.99 27.84
C ALA A 188 12.54 11.24 26.51
N VAL A 189 12.21 10.18 25.76
CA VAL A 189 11.36 10.31 24.56
C VAL A 189 9.91 10.45 25.00
N GLY A 190 9.25 11.56 24.68
CA GLY A 190 7.83 11.78 25.01
C GLY A 190 6.90 10.75 24.36
N LEU A 191 5.77 10.45 24.99
CA LEU A 191 4.85 9.39 24.53
C LEU A 191 4.34 9.65 23.10
N GLU A 192 3.95 10.88 22.79
CA GLU A 192 3.47 11.31 21.47
C GLU A 192 4.56 11.10 20.40
N ALA A 193 5.81 11.44 20.72
CA ALA A 193 6.96 11.19 19.84
C ALA A 193 7.21 9.69 19.62
N ARG A 194 7.06 8.85 20.65
CA ARG A 194 7.14 7.38 20.52
C ARG A 194 6.06 6.84 19.58
N ILE A 195 4.84 7.37 19.67
CA ILE A 195 3.73 7.01 18.77
C ILE A 195 4.10 7.35 17.33
N ILE A 196 4.48 8.59 17.05
CA ILE A 196 4.82 9.02 15.68
C ILE A 196 6.00 8.22 15.13
N GLY A 197 7.07 8.06 15.91
CA GLY A 197 8.27 7.33 15.50
C GLY A 197 7.99 5.88 15.11
N LEU A 198 7.14 5.18 15.89
CA LEU A 198 6.73 3.82 15.55
C LEU A 198 5.80 3.81 14.32
N VAL A 199 4.79 4.67 14.26
CA VAL A 199 3.84 4.72 13.13
C VAL A 199 4.56 5.07 11.82
N ALA A 200 5.50 6.00 11.84
CA ALA A 200 6.30 6.37 10.67
C ALA A 200 7.20 5.22 10.23
N SER A 201 7.84 4.50 11.16
CA SER A 201 8.65 3.31 10.86
C SER A 201 7.80 2.16 10.30
N PHE A 202 6.62 1.94 10.88
CA PHE A 202 5.63 0.98 10.36
C PHE A 202 5.20 1.33 8.94
N GLN A 203 4.77 2.58 8.72
CA GLN A 203 4.34 3.06 7.42
C GLN A 203 5.44 2.91 6.36
N ALA A 204 6.69 3.23 6.71
CA ALA A 204 7.85 3.08 5.83
C ALA A 204 8.11 1.64 5.38
N VAL A 205 7.68 0.65 6.16
CA VAL A 205 7.88 -0.78 5.89
C VAL A 205 6.69 -1.39 5.14
N VAL A 206 5.46 -0.90 5.37
CA VAL A 206 4.25 -1.37 4.68
C VAL A 206 3.95 -0.63 3.39
N GLN A 207 4.55 0.53 3.13
CA GLN A 207 4.34 1.23 1.87
C GLN A 207 5.34 0.79 0.80
N PRO A 208 4.88 0.60 -0.45
CA PRO A 208 5.80 0.34 -1.56
C PRO A 208 6.73 1.55 -1.75
N ARG A 209 8.01 1.28 -2.01
CA ARG A 209 8.99 2.27 -2.45
C ARG A 209 9.54 1.82 -3.80
N GLU A 210 10.09 2.75 -4.59
CA GLU A 210 10.69 2.45 -5.90
C GLU A 210 11.66 1.25 -5.87
N TYR A 211 12.31 1.02 -4.73
CA TYR A 211 13.30 -0.04 -4.51
C TYR A 211 12.86 -1.18 -3.57
N ARG A 212 11.60 -1.21 -3.11
CA ARG A 212 11.14 -2.23 -2.14
C ARG A 212 9.64 -2.51 -2.22
N THR A 213 9.29 -3.80 -2.32
CA THR A 213 7.91 -4.29 -2.21
C THR A 213 7.37 -4.16 -0.77
N SER A 214 6.11 -3.75 -0.64
CA SER A 214 5.40 -3.62 0.64
C SER A 214 5.38 -4.92 1.45
N LEU A 215 5.60 -4.84 2.77
CA LEU A 215 5.29 -5.95 3.68
C LEU A 215 3.82 -5.92 4.10
N LEU A 216 3.24 -7.12 4.28
CA LEU A 216 1.93 -7.24 4.93
C LEU A 216 1.99 -6.63 6.35
N PRO A 217 0.94 -5.93 6.83
CA PRO A 217 0.93 -5.27 8.13
C PRO A 217 1.40 -6.15 9.29
N GLY A 218 0.95 -7.42 9.34
CA GLY A 218 1.38 -8.37 10.37
C GLY A 218 2.88 -8.70 10.31
N MET A 219 3.45 -8.84 9.11
CA MET A 219 4.89 -9.08 8.92
C MET A 219 5.72 -7.83 9.23
N ALA A 220 5.21 -6.64 8.90
CA ALA A 220 5.87 -5.38 9.21
C ALA A 220 5.93 -5.16 10.72
N LEU A 221 4.83 -5.43 11.44
CA LEU A 221 4.82 -5.33 12.89
C LEU A 221 5.72 -6.40 13.53
N ASP A 222 5.70 -7.64 13.04
CA ASP A 222 6.60 -8.70 13.52
C ASP A 222 8.08 -8.34 13.30
N LEU A 223 8.42 -7.75 12.16
CA LEU A 223 9.75 -7.25 11.86
C LEU A 223 10.19 -6.19 12.88
N LEU A 224 9.36 -5.17 13.11
CA LEU A 224 9.66 -4.07 14.03
C LEU A 224 9.75 -4.57 15.47
N LEU A 225 8.84 -5.45 15.89
CA LEU A 225 8.79 -5.96 17.26
C LEU A 225 9.86 -7.01 17.56
N LYS A 226 10.33 -7.78 16.58
CA LYS A 226 11.38 -8.79 16.80
C LYS A 226 12.78 -8.27 16.56
N LYS A 227 13.00 -7.49 15.50
CA LYS A 227 14.36 -7.03 15.12
C LYS A 227 14.74 -5.70 15.74
N GLU A 228 13.77 -4.88 16.12
CA GLU A 228 13.99 -3.51 16.62
C GLU A 228 13.31 -3.27 17.97
N ARG A 229 13.13 -4.32 18.76
CA ARG A 229 12.39 -4.29 20.03
C ARG A 229 12.88 -3.22 21.02
N ASP A 230 14.19 -2.94 21.01
CA ASP A 230 14.81 -2.00 21.95
C ASP A 230 14.65 -0.54 21.49
N LYS A 231 14.20 -0.31 20.24
CA LYS A 231 13.98 1.03 19.67
C LYS A 231 12.60 1.60 19.96
N PHE A 232 11.60 0.73 20.20
CA PHE A 232 10.18 1.11 20.25
C PHE A 232 9.51 0.65 21.54
N ASP A 233 8.52 1.43 21.99
CA ASP A 233 7.79 1.13 23.22
C ASP A 233 6.80 -0.03 22.98
N PRO A 234 6.91 -1.16 23.71
CA PRO A 234 6.00 -2.28 23.56
C PRO A 234 4.53 -1.92 23.83
N LYS A 235 4.26 -0.95 24.71
CA LYS A 235 2.89 -0.50 24.99
C LYS A 235 2.31 0.25 23.80
N VAL A 236 3.12 1.10 23.16
CA VAL A 236 2.74 1.82 21.94
C VAL A 236 2.55 0.85 20.79
N ALA A 237 3.42 -0.16 20.65
CA ALA A 237 3.27 -1.16 19.60
C ALA A 237 2.03 -2.03 19.76
N LYS A 238 1.66 -2.39 21.00
CA LYS A 238 0.39 -3.04 21.27
C LYS A 238 -0.80 -2.14 20.90
N ALA A 239 -0.78 -0.87 21.31
CA ALA A 239 -1.84 0.07 20.97
C ALA A 239 -1.96 0.30 19.46
N LEU A 240 -0.82 0.34 18.73
CA LEU A 240 -0.81 0.40 17.28
C LEU A 240 -1.47 -0.85 16.67
N LEU A 241 -1.12 -2.04 17.16
CA LEU A 241 -1.75 -3.28 16.70
C LEU A 241 -3.27 -3.26 16.91
N ASP A 242 -3.73 -2.81 18.07
CA ASP A 242 -5.15 -2.69 18.41
C ASP A 242 -5.86 -1.61 17.55
N ALA A 243 -5.13 -0.58 17.13
CA ALA A 243 -5.62 0.48 16.24
C ALA A 243 -5.65 0.08 14.74
N LEU A 244 -4.87 -0.94 14.36
CA LEU A 244 -4.81 -1.44 12.99
C LEU A 244 -5.93 -2.45 12.72
N THR A 245 -6.46 -2.40 11.49
CA THR A 245 -7.41 -3.37 10.97
C THR A 245 -6.77 -4.05 9.74
N PRO A 246 -6.91 -5.38 9.59
CA PRO A 246 -6.43 -6.08 8.40
C PRO A 246 -7.19 -5.65 7.13
N TYR A 247 -8.38 -5.07 7.31
CA TYR A 247 -9.27 -4.65 6.23
C TYR A 247 -9.73 -3.20 6.46
N PRO A 248 -8.85 -2.19 6.25
CA PRO A 248 -9.24 -0.79 6.36
C PRO A 248 -10.47 -0.45 5.52
N PRO A 249 -11.37 0.43 5.97
CA PRO A 249 -12.44 0.95 5.13
C PRO A 249 -11.89 1.48 3.80
N GLY A 250 -12.53 1.09 2.69
CA GLY A 250 -12.08 1.38 1.32
C GLY A 250 -11.29 0.25 0.67
N SER A 251 -10.82 -0.73 1.45
CA SER A 251 -10.13 -1.90 0.90
C SER A 251 -11.07 -2.71 0.01
N LEU A 252 -10.54 -3.16 -1.12
CA LEU A 252 -11.24 -4.12 -1.96
C LEU A 252 -10.97 -5.54 -1.49
N VAL A 253 -12.02 -6.33 -1.34
CA VAL A 253 -11.95 -7.69 -0.78
C VAL A 253 -12.76 -8.68 -1.61
N LEU A 254 -12.23 -9.89 -1.73
CA LEU A 254 -12.99 -11.07 -2.15
C LEU A 254 -13.57 -11.71 -0.90
N VAL A 255 -14.88 -11.88 -0.87
CA VAL A 255 -15.60 -12.57 0.19
C VAL A 255 -16.00 -13.94 -0.33
N GLU A 256 -15.57 -14.99 0.36
CA GLU A 256 -15.77 -16.37 -0.05
C GLU A 256 -17.25 -16.71 -0.16
N GLY A 257 -17.65 -17.34 -1.26
CA GLY A 257 -19.06 -17.67 -1.54
C GLY A 257 -19.98 -16.46 -1.76
N VAL A 258 -19.43 -15.24 -1.84
CA VAL A 258 -20.18 -13.99 -2.00
C VAL A 258 -19.78 -13.23 -3.25
N GLY A 259 -18.48 -12.97 -3.45
CA GLY A 259 -17.98 -12.14 -4.53
C GLY A 259 -17.09 -10.98 -4.06
N VAL A 260 -16.87 -9.99 -4.93
CA VAL A 260 -15.95 -8.86 -4.69
C VAL A 260 -16.70 -7.65 -4.19
N GLY A 261 -16.17 -6.99 -3.17
CA GLY A 261 -16.75 -5.78 -2.59
C GLY A 261 -15.72 -4.86 -1.97
N GLU A 262 -16.21 -3.73 -1.48
CA GLU A 262 -15.43 -2.76 -0.70
C GLU A 262 -15.79 -2.87 0.78
N VAL A 263 -14.78 -2.76 1.63
CA VAL A 263 -14.98 -2.66 3.07
C VAL A 263 -15.60 -1.30 3.40
N LEU A 264 -16.83 -1.30 3.90
CA LEU A 264 -17.54 -0.09 4.31
C LEU A 264 -17.16 0.28 5.75
N VAL A 265 -17.09 -0.69 6.65
CA VAL A 265 -16.82 -0.45 8.07
C VAL A 265 -15.90 -1.54 8.62
N SER A 266 -14.85 -1.13 9.31
CA SER A 266 -14.04 -2.00 10.17
C SER A 266 -14.63 -2.06 11.57
N ARG A 267 -14.70 -3.25 12.17
CA ARG A 267 -15.28 -3.45 13.51
C ARG A 267 -14.15 -3.68 14.51
N GLY A 268 -13.90 -2.74 15.41
CA GLY A 268 -12.74 -2.78 16.33
C GLY A 268 -12.62 -4.07 17.17
N GLN A 269 -13.74 -4.66 17.63
CA GLN A 269 -13.72 -5.91 18.39
C GLN A 269 -13.63 -7.18 17.52
N THR A 270 -13.94 -7.08 16.23
CA THR A 270 -13.90 -8.19 15.27
C THR A 270 -13.27 -7.73 13.96
N PRO A 271 -11.99 -7.33 13.96
CA PRO A 271 -11.37 -6.62 12.83
C PRO A 271 -11.28 -7.46 11.56
N VAL A 272 -11.32 -8.80 11.68
CA VAL A 272 -11.38 -9.74 10.56
C VAL A 272 -12.79 -10.00 9.99
N ARG A 273 -13.83 -9.38 10.58
CA ARG A 273 -15.24 -9.50 10.15
C ARG A 273 -15.83 -8.10 9.85
N PRO A 274 -15.38 -7.44 8.77
CA PRO A 274 -15.89 -6.12 8.38
C PRO A 274 -17.33 -6.16 7.85
N LEU A 275 -17.93 -4.98 7.68
CA LEU A 275 -19.09 -4.78 6.82
C LEU A 275 -18.60 -4.54 5.39
N VAL A 276 -19.08 -5.32 4.42
CA VAL A 276 -18.66 -5.24 3.01
C VAL A 276 -19.86 -4.88 2.13
N GLY A 277 -19.68 -3.92 1.22
CA GLY A 277 -20.60 -3.64 0.12
C GLY A 277 -20.17 -4.41 -1.12
N VAL A 278 -20.95 -5.42 -1.51
CA VAL A 278 -20.63 -6.34 -2.61
C VAL A 278 -20.99 -5.71 -3.94
N VAL A 279 -19.99 -5.46 -4.77
CA VAL A 279 -20.15 -4.82 -6.09
C VAL A 279 -20.29 -5.87 -7.19
N LEU A 280 -19.57 -7.00 -7.06
CA LEU A 280 -19.62 -8.12 -8.01
C LEU A 280 -19.98 -9.40 -7.25
N GLY A 281 -21.07 -10.05 -7.64
CA GLY A 281 -21.49 -11.31 -7.02
C GLY A 281 -20.60 -12.50 -7.40
N THR A 282 -20.89 -13.69 -6.87
CA THR A 282 -20.12 -14.94 -7.11
C THR A 282 -19.95 -15.35 -8.57
N ARG A 283 -20.86 -14.93 -9.45
CA ARG A 283 -20.77 -15.17 -10.91
C ARG A 283 -20.11 -14.02 -11.67
N MET A 284 -19.48 -13.09 -10.96
CA MET A 284 -18.91 -11.85 -11.49
C MET A 284 -19.91 -10.99 -12.27
N LYS A 285 -21.22 -11.22 -12.05
CA LYS A 285 -22.27 -10.35 -12.54
C LYS A 285 -22.35 -9.12 -11.65
N ASP A 286 -22.47 -7.97 -12.29
CA ASP A 286 -22.73 -6.70 -11.64
C ASP A 286 -24.02 -6.81 -10.81
N GLU A 287 -23.94 -6.51 -9.51
CA GLU A 287 -25.14 -6.45 -8.65
C GLU A 287 -25.92 -5.13 -8.85
N GLY A 288 -25.44 -4.25 -9.73
CA GLY A 288 -26.10 -3.02 -10.13
C GLY A 288 -25.91 -1.89 -9.11
N VAL A 289 -26.78 -0.88 -9.19
CA VAL A 289 -26.69 0.37 -8.41
C VAL A 289 -26.88 0.14 -6.90
N HIS A 290 -27.42 -1.01 -6.47
CA HIS A 290 -27.68 -1.32 -5.06
C HIS A 290 -26.86 -2.53 -4.59
N PRO A 291 -25.53 -2.38 -4.42
CA PRO A 291 -24.66 -3.45 -3.96
C PRO A 291 -25.12 -4.00 -2.61
N ARG A 292 -25.17 -5.32 -2.47
CA ARG A 292 -25.61 -5.99 -1.25
C ARG A 292 -24.62 -5.74 -0.11
N ARG A 293 -25.11 -5.27 1.04
CA ARG A 293 -24.31 -5.13 2.27
C ARG A 293 -24.30 -6.46 3.03
N ILE A 294 -23.12 -6.91 3.43
CA ILE A 294 -22.94 -8.12 4.21
C ILE A 294 -22.08 -7.80 5.40
N ASP A 295 -22.63 -7.95 6.59
CA ASP A 295 -21.85 -7.94 7.83
C ASP A 295 -21.29 -9.34 8.05
N LEU A 296 -19.97 -9.49 7.99
CA LEU A 296 -19.32 -10.80 8.11
C LEU A 296 -19.45 -11.40 9.51
N ARG A 297 -19.96 -10.64 10.50
CA ARG A 297 -20.29 -11.16 11.84
C ARG A 297 -21.53 -12.05 11.82
N ASP A 298 -22.44 -11.83 10.88
CA ASP A 298 -23.72 -12.52 10.83
C ASP A 298 -23.59 -13.95 10.28
N ASN A 299 -22.46 -14.28 9.64
CA ASN A 299 -22.21 -15.60 9.08
C ASN A 299 -20.75 -16.04 9.22
N ALA A 300 -20.50 -17.00 10.11
CA ALA A 300 -19.16 -17.52 10.38
C ALA A 300 -18.47 -18.19 9.17
N MET A 301 -19.26 -18.74 8.23
CA MET A 301 -18.77 -19.41 7.01
C MET A 301 -18.36 -18.42 5.91
N VAL A 302 -18.71 -17.14 6.05
CA VAL A 302 -18.40 -16.10 5.08
C VAL A 302 -17.23 -15.27 5.60
N PHE A 303 -16.11 -15.30 4.89
CA PHE A 303 -14.88 -14.62 5.30
C PHE A 303 -14.20 -13.94 4.12
N VAL A 304 -13.35 -12.96 4.42
CA VAL A 304 -12.49 -12.34 3.41
C VAL A 304 -11.41 -13.35 3.03
N SER A 305 -11.46 -13.88 1.81
CA SER A 305 -10.44 -14.79 1.29
C SER A 305 -9.27 -14.04 0.63
N ARG A 306 -9.48 -12.79 0.18
CA ARG A 306 -8.42 -11.98 -0.45
C ARG A 306 -8.66 -10.48 -0.35
N CYS A 307 -7.59 -9.68 -0.41
CA CYS A 307 -7.61 -8.23 -0.64
C CYS A 307 -7.00 -7.86 -2.01
N PHE A 308 -7.46 -6.75 -2.58
CA PHE A 308 -6.96 -6.21 -3.85
C PHE A 308 -6.57 -4.73 -3.69
N SER A 309 -5.59 -4.29 -4.51
CA SER A 309 -5.31 -2.85 -4.67
C SER A 309 -6.23 -2.26 -5.72
N LEU A 310 -6.78 -1.07 -5.46
CA LEU A 310 -7.56 -0.30 -6.45
C LEU A 310 -6.74 -0.04 -7.72
N SER A 311 -5.44 0.22 -7.59
CA SER A 311 -4.54 0.51 -8.71
C SER A 311 -4.36 -0.66 -9.67
N ALA A 312 -4.57 -1.88 -9.18
CA ALA A 312 -4.42 -3.11 -9.97
C ALA A 312 -5.66 -3.45 -10.80
N LEU A 313 -6.78 -2.72 -10.63
CA LEU A 313 -7.99 -2.97 -11.39
C LEU A 313 -7.90 -2.39 -12.82
N PRO A 314 -8.36 -3.13 -13.84
CA PRO A 314 -8.62 -2.58 -15.17
C PRO A 314 -9.59 -1.40 -15.11
N ASP A 315 -9.48 -0.43 -16.03
CA ASP A 315 -10.32 0.78 -16.07
C ASP A 315 -11.84 0.47 -16.02
N GLU A 316 -12.29 -0.52 -16.79
CA GLU A 316 -13.68 -0.95 -16.82
C GLU A 316 -14.19 -1.36 -15.43
N GLN A 317 -13.38 -2.08 -14.67
CA GLN A 317 -13.72 -2.53 -13.32
C GLN A 317 -13.53 -1.43 -12.28
N TRP A 318 -12.53 -0.57 -12.47
CA TRP A 318 -12.23 0.55 -11.59
C TRP A 318 -13.41 1.53 -11.51
N SER A 319 -14.09 1.80 -12.63
CA SER A 319 -15.25 2.70 -12.69
C SER A 319 -16.41 2.31 -11.74
N ARG A 320 -16.48 1.03 -11.33
CA ARG A 320 -17.49 0.53 -10.38
C ARG A 320 -17.17 0.88 -8.92
N PHE A 321 -15.90 1.17 -8.64
CA PHE A 321 -15.39 1.58 -7.32
C PHE A 321 -14.99 3.07 -7.29
N ASP A 322 -15.20 3.78 -8.40
CA ASP A 322 -15.02 5.22 -8.53
C ASP A 322 -16.31 5.96 -8.09
N PRO A 323 -16.25 6.88 -7.11
CA PRO A 323 -17.39 7.73 -6.78
C PRO A 323 -17.74 8.62 -7.99
N PRO A 324 -19.01 8.97 -8.20
CA PRO A 324 -19.40 9.91 -9.25
C PRO A 324 -18.87 11.31 -8.94
N LEU A 325 -17.67 11.63 -9.41
CA LEU A 325 -17.04 12.94 -9.21
C LEU A 325 -17.68 13.99 -10.13
N GLY A 326 -18.00 15.16 -9.59
CA GLY A 326 -18.25 16.35 -10.39
C GLY A 326 -16.92 16.86 -10.98
N LYS A 327 -16.76 16.80 -12.31
CA LYS A 327 -15.62 17.30 -13.10
C LYS A 327 -14.24 17.18 -12.38
N ALA A 328 -13.75 15.95 -12.20
CA ALA A 328 -12.31 15.72 -12.09
C ALA A 328 -11.80 15.27 -13.46
N VAL A 329 -10.84 16.01 -14.01
CA VAL A 329 -10.30 15.82 -15.35
C VAL A 329 -9.43 14.58 -15.41
N GLY A 330 -9.71 13.68 -16.37
CA GLY A 330 -8.79 12.76 -17.02
C GLY A 330 -8.00 11.79 -16.13
N ALA A 331 -8.29 10.49 -16.26
CA ALA A 331 -7.34 9.45 -15.88
C ALA A 331 -6.02 9.69 -16.64
N VAL A 332 -4.99 10.20 -15.96
CA VAL A 332 -3.64 10.23 -16.50
C VAL A 332 -3.01 8.90 -16.13
N HIS A 333 -2.70 8.09 -17.15
CA HIS A 333 -1.87 6.91 -17.00
C HIS A 333 -0.51 7.37 -16.44
N ILE A 334 -0.17 6.96 -15.22
CA ILE A 334 1.24 6.94 -14.81
C ILE A 334 1.88 5.82 -15.63
N VAL A 335 2.25 6.14 -16.86
CA VAL A 335 3.28 5.40 -17.57
C VAL A 335 4.56 5.76 -16.83
N GLN A 336 4.99 4.88 -15.93
CA GLN A 336 6.40 4.86 -15.57
C GLN A 336 7.14 4.72 -16.91
N THR A 337 7.85 5.78 -17.31
CA THR A 337 8.86 5.66 -18.34
C THR A 337 9.92 4.74 -17.78
N VAL A 338 9.78 3.45 -18.07
CA VAL A 338 10.82 2.47 -17.83
C VAL A 338 11.92 2.84 -18.83
N ASP A 339 13.03 3.37 -18.32
CA ASP A 339 14.27 3.48 -19.08
C ASP A 339 14.51 2.14 -19.79
N GLU A 340 14.83 2.17 -21.09
CA GLU A 340 15.13 0.99 -21.92
C GLU A 340 16.46 0.31 -21.54
N THR A 341 16.71 0.15 -20.24
CA THR A 341 17.75 -0.72 -19.70
C THR A 341 17.10 -2.04 -19.30
N THR A 342 17.68 -3.16 -19.71
CA THR A 342 17.20 -4.49 -19.31
C THR A 342 17.14 -4.55 -17.79
N PRO A 343 15.95 -4.72 -17.18
CA PRO A 343 15.79 -4.68 -15.72
C PRO A 343 16.73 -5.67 -15.04
N ASP A 344 17.39 -5.26 -13.94
CA ASP A 344 18.22 -6.17 -13.15
C ASP A 344 17.33 -7.32 -12.63
N PRO A 345 17.62 -8.58 -13.00
CA PRO A 345 16.88 -9.73 -12.51
C PRO A 345 16.73 -9.76 -11.00
N LEU A 346 17.75 -9.32 -10.25
CA LEU A 346 17.73 -9.32 -8.78
C LEU A 346 16.71 -8.34 -8.20
N GLU A 347 16.25 -7.35 -8.95
CA GLU A 347 15.19 -6.42 -8.54
C GLU A 347 13.78 -7.04 -8.64
N HIS A 348 13.65 -8.20 -9.30
CA HIS A 348 12.37 -8.89 -9.44
C HIS A 348 11.78 -9.30 -8.08
N PRO A 349 10.45 -9.14 -7.83
CA PRO A 349 9.81 -9.43 -6.54
C PRO A 349 10.14 -10.83 -5.97
N PHE A 350 10.26 -11.83 -6.85
CA PHE A 350 10.73 -13.18 -6.49
C PHE A 350 12.06 -13.19 -5.70
N PHE A 351 13.10 -12.48 -6.18
CA PHE A 351 14.40 -12.45 -5.48
C PHE A 351 14.42 -11.48 -4.31
N GLN A 352 13.56 -10.46 -4.31
CA GLN A 352 13.40 -9.55 -3.17
C GLN A 352 12.83 -10.24 -1.92
N LEU A 353 12.25 -11.43 -2.06
CA LEU A 353 11.85 -12.28 -0.94
C LEU A 353 13.04 -13.02 -0.30
N LEU A 354 14.21 -13.05 -0.96
CA LEU A 354 15.40 -13.74 -0.47
C LEU A 354 16.21 -12.82 0.46
N PRO A 355 16.79 -13.33 1.57
CA PRO A 355 17.78 -12.61 2.36
C PRO A 355 18.97 -12.14 1.52
N GLU A 356 19.51 -10.96 1.84
CA GLU A 356 20.61 -10.30 1.10
C GLU A 356 21.83 -11.21 0.87
N ALA A 357 22.26 -11.94 1.90
CA ALA A 357 23.39 -12.86 1.81
C ALA A 357 23.16 -14.02 0.82
N MET A 358 21.91 -14.37 0.51
CA MET A 358 21.57 -15.38 -0.49
C MET A 358 21.43 -14.78 -1.89
N ARG A 359 20.95 -13.53 -2.01
CA ARG A 359 20.96 -12.80 -3.30
C ARG A 359 22.38 -12.67 -3.86
N GLN A 360 23.34 -12.37 -2.99
CA GLN A 360 24.77 -12.28 -3.34
C GLN A 360 25.39 -13.64 -3.70
N GLY A 361 24.75 -14.76 -3.32
CA GLY A 361 25.20 -16.12 -3.59
C GLY A 361 24.53 -16.79 -4.80
N LEU A 362 23.58 -16.12 -5.47
CA LEU A 362 23.01 -16.61 -6.72
C LEU A 362 24.06 -16.50 -7.83
N SER A 363 24.28 -17.59 -8.56
CA SER A 363 25.22 -17.60 -9.68
C SER A 363 24.75 -16.61 -10.76
N THR A 364 25.63 -15.69 -11.16
CA THR A 364 25.39 -14.71 -12.23
C THR A 364 25.03 -15.36 -13.58
N GLN A 365 25.38 -16.64 -13.79
CA GLN A 365 24.98 -17.38 -14.99
C GLN A 365 23.49 -17.77 -15.03
N ALA A 366 22.87 -18.06 -13.88
CA ALA A 366 21.46 -18.42 -13.81
C ALA A 366 20.52 -17.21 -13.96
N LEU A 367 21.06 -16.00 -13.79
CA LEU A 367 20.33 -14.75 -13.88
C LEU A 367 20.53 -14.03 -15.23
N ALA A 368 21.28 -14.63 -16.16
CA ALA A 368 21.50 -14.00 -17.46
C ALA A 368 20.17 -13.84 -18.25
N PRO A 369 19.82 -12.60 -18.69
CA PRO A 369 18.65 -12.39 -19.53
C PRO A 369 18.73 -13.16 -20.84
N CYS A 370 17.71 -13.96 -21.12
CA CYS A 370 17.51 -14.67 -22.37
C CYS A 370 16.55 -13.85 -23.26
N PRO A 371 16.85 -13.68 -24.56
CA PRO A 371 15.93 -13.01 -25.47
C PRO A 371 14.69 -13.88 -25.74
N MET A 372 13.56 -13.23 -25.99
CA MET A 372 12.37 -13.86 -26.54
C MET A 372 11.81 -13.07 -27.71
N GLU A 373 11.37 -13.79 -28.74
CA GLU A 373 10.85 -13.21 -29.99
C GLU A 373 9.35 -13.50 -30.15
N THR A 374 8.58 -12.52 -30.63
CA THR A 374 7.15 -12.70 -30.92
C THR A 374 6.89 -13.96 -31.75
N GLY A 375 5.95 -14.80 -31.30
CA GLY A 375 5.59 -16.07 -31.92
C GLY A 375 6.40 -17.27 -31.42
N GLN A 376 7.52 -17.06 -30.72
CA GLN A 376 8.29 -18.14 -30.10
C GLN A 376 7.45 -18.88 -29.05
N THR A 377 7.60 -20.19 -28.96
CA THR A 377 7.00 -20.99 -27.88
C THR A 377 8.07 -21.25 -26.82
N LEU A 378 7.89 -20.70 -25.61
CA LEU A 378 8.85 -20.85 -24.50
C LEU A 378 8.71 -22.17 -23.76
N MET A 379 7.49 -22.71 -23.71
CA MET A 379 7.15 -23.97 -23.03
C MET A 379 6.03 -24.65 -23.81
N ARG A 380 6.05 -25.98 -23.93
CA ARG A 380 4.92 -26.73 -24.51
C ARG A 380 4.26 -27.61 -23.45
N GLU A 381 2.94 -27.68 -23.53
CA GLU A 381 2.14 -28.63 -22.76
C GLU A 381 2.67 -30.07 -22.95
N GLY A 382 2.70 -30.83 -21.86
CA GLY A 382 3.16 -32.21 -21.84
C GLY A 382 4.69 -32.39 -21.82
N GLU A 383 5.48 -31.33 -22.01
CA GLU A 383 6.93 -31.42 -21.84
C GLU A 383 7.32 -31.63 -20.37
N GLN A 384 8.51 -32.19 -20.15
CA GLN A 384 9.09 -32.26 -18.82
C GLN A 384 9.31 -30.83 -18.29
N ALA A 385 8.97 -30.61 -17.03
CA ALA A 385 9.20 -29.33 -16.39
C ALA A 385 10.54 -29.34 -15.64
N ASP A 386 11.51 -28.61 -16.19
CA ASP A 386 12.92 -28.58 -15.75
C ASP A 386 13.39 -27.17 -15.33
N PHE A 387 12.61 -26.13 -15.61
CA PHE A 387 12.89 -24.72 -15.26
C PHE A 387 11.61 -23.89 -15.11
N MET A 388 11.71 -22.73 -14.45
CA MET A 388 10.73 -21.65 -14.57
C MET A 388 11.35 -20.43 -15.24
N VAL A 389 10.51 -19.50 -15.68
CA VAL A 389 10.96 -18.22 -16.25
C VAL A 389 10.43 -17.04 -15.45
N LEU A 390 11.21 -15.96 -15.44
CA LEU A 390 10.84 -14.64 -14.92
C LEU A 390 10.85 -13.65 -16.08
N ILE A 391 9.73 -13.01 -16.35
CA ILE A 391 9.62 -12.07 -17.47
C ILE A 391 10.22 -10.72 -17.04
N LEU A 392 11.25 -10.26 -17.76
CA LEU A 392 11.88 -8.96 -17.50
C LEU A 392 11.26 -7.88 -18.38
N THR A 393 11.12 -8.14 -19.67
CA THR A 393 10.50 -7.24 -20.67
C THR A 393 9.70 -8.06 -21.67
N GLY A 394 8.70 -7.47 -22.33
CA GLY A 394 7.83 -8.19 -23.29
C GLY A 394 6.65 -8.91 -22.63
N GLN A 395 5.91 -9.68 -23.42
CA GLN A 395 4.64 -10.29 -23.01
C GLN A 395 4.49 -11.68 -23.61
N VAL A 396 3.89 -12.58 -22.84
CA VAL A 396 3.60 -13.95 -23.28
C VAL A 396 2.15 -14.34 -22.98
N ALA A 397 1.58 -15.16 -23.85
CA ALA A 397 0.29 -15.80 -23.71
C ALA A 397 0.45 -17.24 -23.19
N ILE A 398 -0.38 -17.62 -22.23
CA ILE A 398 -0.57 -18.98 -21.76
C ILE A 398 -1.78 -19.55 -22.50
N LEU A 399 -1.63 -20.73 -23.10
CA LEU A 399 -2.64 -21.38 -23.93
C LEU A 399 -3.42 -22.45 -23.14
N GLU A 400 -4.71 -22.61 -23.46
CA GLU A 400 -5.57 -23.65 -22.90
C GLU A 400 -5.03 -25.05 -23.24
N PRO A 401 -5.05 -26.00 -22.31
CA PRO A 401 -4.60 -27.37 -22.59
C PRO A 401 -5.38 -27.98 -23.76
N GLY A 402 -4.68 -28.59 -24.72
CA GLY A 402 -5.26 -29.18 -25.92
C GLY A 402 -5.76 -28.19 -26.99
N SER A 403 -5.57 -26.87 -26.79
CA SER A 403 -5.89 -25.84 -27.78
C SER A 403 -4.65 -25.06 -28.21
N ALA A 404 -4.44 -24.94 -29.53
CA ALA A 404 -3.29 -24.20 -30.06
C ALA A 404 -3.46 -22.68 -30.05
N ASP A 405 -4.70 -22.19 -29.94
CA ASP A 405 -5.02 -20.77 -30.19
C ASP A 405 -5.84 -20.11 -29.08
N ARG A 406 -6.42 -20.89 -28.15
CA ARG A 406 -7.20 -20.31 -27.06
C ARG A 406 -6.27 -19.82 -25.95
N ILE A 407 -6.14 -18.50 -25.83
CA ILE A 407 -5.37 -17.84 -24.79
C ILE A 407 -6.18 -17.83 -23.50
N ILE A 408 -5.65 -18.44 -22.45
CA ILE A 408 -6.22 -18.36 -21.11
C ILE A 408 -5.61 -17.21 -20.32
N ALA A 409 -4.36 -16.83 -20.56
CA ALA A 409 -3.75 -15.76 -19.78
C ALA A 409 -2.69 -14.98 -20.53
N ARG A 410 -2.46 -13.73 -20.14
CA ARG A 410 -1.33 -12.92 -20.60
C ARG A 410 -0.44 -12.49 -19.45
N ARG A 411 0.87 -12.56 -19.62
CA ARG A 411 1.86 -12.27 -18.59
C ARG A 411 2.92 -11.33 -19.14
N GLY A 412 3.23 -10.29 -18.39
CA GLY A 412 4.22 -9.28 -18.72
C GLY A 412 5.33 -9.19 -17.67
N PRO A 413 6.12 -8.10 -17.68
CA PRO A 413 7.24 -7.88 -16.76
C PRO A 413 6.87 -8.12 -15.29
N GLY A 414 7.75 -8.76 -14.52
CA GLY A 414 7.54 -9.07 -13.10
C GLY A 414 6.71 -10.34 -12.84
N SER A 415 6.26 -11.03 -13.89
CA SER A 415 5.53 -12.30 -13.78
C SER A 415 6.48 -13.49 -13.79
N THR A 416 6.13 -14.53 -13.03
CA THR A 416 6.79 -15.84 -13.09
C THR A 416 5.92 -16.84 -13.85
N ILE A 417 6.55 -17.74 -14.60
CA ILE A 417 5.84 -18.74 -15.41
C ILE A 417 6.52 -20.09 -15.32
N GLY A 418 5.70 -21.13 -15.24
CA GLY A 418 6.12 -22.51 -15.26
C GLY A 418 6.28 -23.10 -13.87
N GLU A 419 6.21 -22.32 -12.79
CA GLU A 419 6.40 -22.70 -11.39
C GLU A 419 5.62 -23.95 -10.95
N MET A 420 4.48 -24.24 -11.59
CA MET A 420 3.71 -25.47 -11.38
C MET A 420 4.51 -26.75 -11.61
N GLY A 421 5.46 -26.70 -12.54
CA GLY A 421 6.33 -27.81 -12.87
C GLY A 421 7.22 -28.28 -11.71
N LEU A 422 7.39 -27.46 -10.66
CA LEU A 422 8.05 -27.88 -9.41
C LEU A 422 7.28 -28.99 -8.69
N PHE A 423 5.95 -29.00 -8.81
CA PHE A 423 5.05 -29.89 -8.09
C PHE A 423 4.67 -31.13 -8.91
N GLU A 424 4.37 -30.94 -10.20
CA GLU A 424 3.77 -31.97 -11.05
C GLU A 424 4.78 -32.62 -12.02
N GLY A 425 5.94 -31.99 -12.22
CA GLY A 425 7.02 -32.51 -13.06
C GLY A 425 6.78 -32.43 -14.57
N VAL A 426 5.57 -32.07 -15.01
CA VAL A 426 5.18 -31.87 -16.42
C VAL A 426 4.54 -30.50 -16.62
N ARG A 427 4.62 -29.97 -17.85
CA ARG A 427 4.01 -28.69 -18.23
C ARG A 427 2.51 -28.86 -18.47
N GLN A 428 1.69 -28.09 -17.76
CA GLN A 428 0.23 -28.09 -17.93
C GLN A 428 -0.25 -27.24 -19.10
N ASN A 429 0.50 -26.21 -19.48
CA ASN A 429 0.11 -25.27 -20.51
C ASN A 429 1.28 -24.94 -21.44
N SER A 430 0.95 -24.66 -22.70
CA SER A 430 1.89 -24.05 -23.63
C SER A 430 1.98 -22.55 -23.41
N VAL A 431 3.18 -21.97 -23.58
CA VAL A 431 3.45 -20.55 -23.40
C VAL A 431 4.04 -19.99 -24.69
N ARG A 432 3.36 -19.01 -25.30
CA ARG A 432 3.74 -18.36 -26.56
C ARG A 432 4.06 -16.89 -26.34
N VAL A 433 5.13 -16.40 -26.92
CA VAL A 433 5.53 -14.99 -26.84
C VAL A 433 4.61 -14.15 -27.72
N GLU A 434 3.96 -13.13 -27.16
CA GLU A 434 3.11 -12.17 -27.89
C GLU A 434 3.88 -10.90 -28.26
N SER A 435 4.82 -10.46 -27.41
CA SER A 435 5.74 -9.36 -27.73
C SER A 435 7.18 -9.70 -27.37
N SER A 436 8.09 -9.37 -28.29
CA SER A 436 9.52 -9.56 -28.07
C SER A 436 10.01 -8.87 -26.81
N GLY A 437 11.01 -9.47 -26.15
CA GLY A 437 11.53 -8.99 -24.89
C GLY A 437 12.61 -9.90 -24.33
N SER A 438 12.69 -9.97 -23.00
CA SER A 438 13.68 -10.80 -22.31
C SER A 438 13.12 -11.43 -21.03
N TYR A 439 13.68 -12.58 -20.67
CA TYR A 439 13.32 -13.32 -19.46
C TYR A 439 14.54 -13.96 -18.81
N VAL A 440 14.46 -14.30 -17.53
CA VAL A 440 15.46 -15.15 -16.86
C VAL A 440 14.95 -16.56 -16.77
N ARG A 441 15.82 -17.53 -17.09
CA ARG A 441 15.55 -18.97 -16.96
C ARG A 441 16.15 -19.50 -15.67
N LEU A 442 15.31 -19.95 -14.75
CA LEU A 442 15.74 -20.55 -13.47
C LEU A 442 15.56 -22.07 -13.48
N PRO A 443 16.63 -22.87 -13.47
CA PRO A 443 16.55 -24.32 -13.36
C PRO A 443 15.93 -24.77 -12.03
N TYR A 444 15.09 -25.80 -12.04
CA TYR A 444 14.48 -26.31 -10.81
C TYR A 444 15.42 -26.86 -9.75
N PRO A 445 16.58 -27.46 -10.07
CA PRO A 445 17.56 -27.83 -9.04
C PRO A 445 17.99 -26.63 -8.18
N GLU A 446 18.14 -25.45 -8.80
CA GLU A 446 18.49 -24.22 -8.07
C GLU A 446 17.31 -23.69 -7.25
N VAL A 447 16.10 -23.74 -7.80
CA VAL A 447 14.88 -23.34 -7.07
C VAL A 447 14.62 -24.26 -5.86
N ARG A 448 14.85 -25.57 -5.99
CA ARG A 448 14.75 -26.52 -4.86
C ARG A 448 15.83 -26.25 -3.81
N ALA A 449 17.07 -25.98 -4.21
CA ALA A 449 18.13 -25.62 -3.29
C ALA A 449 17.80 -24.32 -2.50
N LEU A 450 17.09 -23.38 -3.12
CA LEU A 450 16.56 -22.20 -2.43
C LEU A 450 15.42 -22.53 -1.46
N GLN A 451 14.51 -23.46 -1.82
CA GLN A 451 13.40 -23.90 -0.96
C GLN A 451 13.89 -24.61 0.30
N GLU A 452 14.91 -25.46 0.21
CA GLU A 452 15.49 -26.14 1.37
C GLU A 452 16.11 -25.16 2.38
N ARG A 453 16.58 -24.01 1.91
CA ARG A 453 17.15 -22.93 2.73
C ARG A 453 16.10 -21.93 3.24
N LEU A 454 14.88 -21.97 2.70
CA LEU A 454 13.76 -21.07 3.02
C LEU A 454 12.44 -21.84 3.03
N PRO A 455 12.00 -22.37 4.19
CA PRO A 455 10.77 -23.16 4.30
C PRO A 455 9.52 -22.43 3.77
N ASN A 456 9.50 -21.10 3.89
CA ASN A 456 8.38 -20.25 3.48
C ASN A 456 8.42 -19.86 1.97
N LEU A 457 9.52 -20.16 1.25
CA LEU A 457 9.60 -19.89 -0.20
C LEU A 457 8.60 -20.74 -0.97
N ARG A 458 8.29 -21.93 -0.46
CA ARG A 458 7.22 -22.78 -0.98
C ARG A 458 5.86 -22.08 -0.93
N GLU A 459 5.49 -21.56 0.23
CA GLU A 459 4.22 -20.83 0.41
C GLU A 459 4.19 -19.58 -0.46
N ALA A 460 5.29 -18.84 -0.59
CA ALA A 460 5.38 -17.67 -1.45
C ALA A 460 5.23 -18.00 -2.95
N LEU A 461 5.82 -19.10 -3.42
CA LEU A 461 5.64 -19.60 -4.79
C LEU A 461 4.21 -20.09 -5.04
N GLU A 462 3.60 -20.77 -4.08
CA GLU A 462 2.19 -21.16 -4.14
C GLU A 462 1.25 -19.95 -4.11
N VAL A 463 1.65 -18.85 -3.47
CA VAL A 463 0.92 -17.57 -3.49
C VAL A 463 1.08 -16.89 -4.84
N LEU A 464 2.30 -16.74 -5.38
CA LEU A 464 2.54 -16.17 -6.71
C LEU A 464 1.78 -16.94 -7.80
N HIS A 465 1.78 -18.28 -7.72
CA HIS A 465 1.00 -19.14 -8.60
C HIS A 465 -0.52 -18.87 -8.51
N ARG A 466 -1.06 -18.75 -7.30
CA ARG A 466 -2.47 -18.40 -7.06
C ARG A 466 -2.82 -16.98 -7.53
N LEU A 467 -1.87 -16.04 -7.46
CA LEU A 467 -2.03 -14.69 -8.00
C LEU A 467 -2.10 -14.70 -9.53
N HIS A 468 -1.29 -15.54 -10.19
CA HIS A 468 -1.28 -15.68 -11.64
C HIS A 468 -2.55 -16.37 -12.16
N SER A 469 -3.02 -17.45 -11.55
CA SER A 469 -4.28 -18.11 -11.98
C SER A 469 -5.51 -17.19 -11.92
N ILE A 470 -5.42 -16.06 -11.22
CA ILE A 470 -6.49 -15.05 -11.10
C ILE A 470 -6.42 -13.94 -12.16
N SER A 471 -5.30 -13.78 -12.91
CA SER A 471 -5.21 -12.88 -14.07
C SER A 471 -5.30 -13.59 -15.42
N ALA A 472 -5.80 -14.84 -15.41
CA ALA A 472 -6.11 -15.69 -16.58
C ALA A 472 -7.63 -15.83 -16.82
N LEU A 473 -8.44 -15.04 -16.12
CA LEU A 473 -9.90 -15.04 -16.15
C LEU A 473 -10.36 -13.59 -16.07
#